data_AF-A0A497FJZ9-F1
#
_entry.id   AF-A0A497FJZ9-F1
#
_cell.length_a   1.000
_cell.length_b   1.000
_cell.length_c   1.000
_cell.angle_alpha   90.00
_cell.angle_beta   90.00
_cell.angle_gamma   90.00
#
_symmetry.space_group_name_H-M   'P 1'
#
loop_
_entity.id
_entity.type
_entity.pdbx_description
1 polymer ?
#
loop_
_entity_poly.entity_id
_entity_poly.type
_entity_poly.pdbx_seq_one_letter_code
_entity_poly.pdbx_strand_id
1 'polypeptide(L)'
;MTVIVVEHRVEWAVEVADRIIVMDQGEIVLEGSPEEVFSREEEVKKYGVRPPSVSEVAYELRARGVEIPIPVRFSEAYKTLSEVLHVDRVEEC
;
A
#
# COMPACT_ATOMS: atom_id res chain seq x y z
N MET A 1 23.66 -1.19 -10.63
CA MET A 1 22.88 -2.21 -11.35
C MET A 1 21.43 -1.81 -11.23
N THR A 2 20.65 -1.89 -12.32
CA THR A 2 19.22 -1.57 -12.31
C THR A 2 18.46 -2.80 -12.74
N VAL A 3 17.42 -3.17 -12.01
CA VAL A 3 16.57 -4.33 -12.29
C VAL A 3 15.16 -3.83 -12.54
N ILE A 4 14.54 -4.33 -13.62
CA ILE A 4 13.13 -4.08 -13.93
C ILE A 4 12.40 -5.41 -13.78
N VAL A 5 11.33 -5.42 -13.01
CA VAL A 5 10.50 -6.60 -12.77
C VAL A 5 9.06 -6.26 -13.09
N VAL A 6 8.39 -7.13 -13.84
CA VAL A 6 6.95 -7.08 -14.08
C VAL A 6 6.31 -8.16 -13.24
N GLU A 7 5.47 -7.76 -12.31
CA GLU A 7 4.88 -8.67 -11.33
C GLU A 7 3.42 -8.30 -11.05
N HIS A 8 2.60 -9.31 -10.81
CA HIS A 8 1.19 -9.15 -10.43
C HIS A 8 0.98 -9.25 -8.91
N ARG A 9 1.96 -9.82 -8.21
CA ARG A 9 2.00 -9.93 -6.75
C ARG A 9 2.48 -8.61 -6.14
N VAL A 10 1.52 -7.74 -5.85
CA VAL A 10 1.78 -6.41 -5.28
C VAL A 10 2.51 -6.51 -3.94
N GLU A 11 2.18 -7.47 -3.07
CA GLU A 11 2.86 -7.69 -1.79
C GLU A 11 4.36 -7.91 -1.94
N TRP A 12 4.81 -8.57 -3.02
CA TRP A 12 6.24 -8.75 -3.25
C TRP A 12 6.85 -7.50 -3.87
N ALA A 13 6.15 -6.86 -4.82
CA ALA A 13 6.62 -5.68 -5.51
C ALA A 13 6.94 -4.54 -4.52
N VAL A 14 6.08 -4.26 -3.55
CA VAL A 14 6.29 -3.19 -2.56
C VAL A 14 7.48 -3.43 -1.61
N GLU A 15 7.87 -4.69 -1.41
CA GLU A 15 8.98 -5.06 -0.53
C GLU A 15 10.35 -4.84 -1.19
N VAL A 16 10.43 -4.96 -2.51
CA VAL A 16 11.72 -4.93 -3.24
C VAL A 16 11.88 -3.73 -4.16
N ALA A 17 10.80 -3.05 -4.53
CA ALA A 17 10.84 -1.98 -5.51
C ALA A 17 11.12 -0.63 -4.84
N ASP A 18 12.15 0.05 -5.35
CA ASP A 18 12.37 1.47 -5.06
C ASP A 18 11.33 2.37 -5.78
N ARG A 19 10.78 1.88 -6.90
CA ARG A 19 9.83 2.61 -7.76
C ARG A 19 8.82 1.65 -8.38
N ILE A 20 7.55 2.05 -8.36
CA ILE A 20 6.43 1.34 -8.99
C ILE A 20 5.90 2.16 -10.15
N ILE A 21 5.59 1.48 -11.25
CA ILE A 21 4.92 2.02 -12.43
C ILE A 21 3.66 1.20 -12.66
N VAL A 22 2.52 1.87 -12.77
CA VAL A 22 1.25 1.27 -13.19
C VAL A 22 1.02 1.66 -14.64
N MET A 23 0.70 0.67 -15.47
CA MET A 23 0.39 0.86 -16.88
C MET A 23 -1.06 0.47 -17.15
N ASP A 24 -1.74 1.25 -17.98
CA ASP A 24 -3.06 0.93 -18.53
C ASP A 24 -3.10 1.34 -20.01
N GLN A 25 -3.67 0.49 -20.85
CA GLN A 25 -3.78 0.69 -22.31
C GLN A 25 -2.47 1.14 -23.02
N GLY A 26 -1.32 0.69 -22.53
CA GLY A 26 -0.02 1.02 -23.13
C GLY A 26 0.60 2.35 -22.65
N GLU A 27 -0.07 3.07 -21.75
CA GLU A 27 0.40 4.33 -21.17
C GLU A 27 0.77 4.14 -19.69
N ILE A 28 1.70 4.95 -19.20
CA ILE A 28 2.01 5.03 -17.77
C ILE A 28 0.94 5.90 -17.12
N VAL A 29 0.19 5.32 -16.19
CA VAL A 29 -0.91 6.00 -15.49
C VAL A 29 -0.55 6.42 -14.07
N LEU A 30 0.35 5.68 -13.40
CA LEU A 30 0.92 6.06 -12.10
C LEU A 30 2.41 5.73 -12.10
N GLU A 31 3.20 6.59 -11.46
CA GLU A 31 4.63 6.38 -11.20
C GLU A 31 5.00 7.05 -9.88
N GLY A 32 5.84 6.38 -9.09
CA GLY A 32 6.39 6.90 -7.85
C GLY A 32 7.00 5.81 -6.98
N SER A 33 7.33 6.13 -5.74
CA SER A 33 7.63 5.11 -4.73
C SER A 33 6.38 4.25 -4.44
N PRO A 34 6.52 3.06 -3.84
CA PRO A 34 5.38 2.27 -3.38
C PRO A 34 4.39 3.09 -2.54
N GLU A 35 4.90 3.88 -1.60
CA GLU A 35 4.12 4.72 -0.70
C GLU A 35 3.37 5.81 -1.49
N GLU A 36 4.04 6.47 -2.44
CA GLU A 36 3.42 7.51 -3.26
C GLU A 36 2.30 6.95 -4.14
N VAL A 37 2.52 5.80 -4.79
CA VAL A 37 1.53 5.16 -5.66
C VAL A 37 0.31 4.71 -4.85
N PHE A 38 0.52 3.98 -3.75
CA PHE A 38 -0.59 3.47 -2.93
C PHE A 38 -1.19 4.51 -1.98
N SER A 39 -0.66 5.73 -1.89
CA SER A 39 -1.37 6.84 -1.25
C SER A 39 -2.56 7.34 -2.08
N ARG A 40 -2.55 7.10 -3.39
CA ARG A 40 -3.56 7.56 -4.37
C ARG A 40 -4.66 6.51 -4.56
N GLU A 41 -5.37 6.21 -3.47
CA GLU A 41 -6.39 5.16 -3.39
C GLU A 41 -7.37 5.15 -4.59
N GLU A 42 -7.94 6.31 -4.92
CA GLU A 42 -8.96 6.42 -5.97
C GLU A 42 -8.39 6.05 -7.35
N GLU A 43 -7.17 6.47 -7.65
CA GLU A 43 -6.50 6.18 -8.91
C GLU A 43 -6.12 4.70 -8.99
N VAL A 44 -5.55 4.14 -7.92
CA VAL A 44 -5.20 2.72 -7.82
C VAL A 44 -6.42 1.84 -8.06
N LYS A 45 -7.55 2.13 -7.40
CA LYS A 45 -8.82 1.41 -7.59
C LYS A 45 -9.37 1.59 -9.00
N LYS A 46 -9.31 2.80 -9.56
CA LYS A 46 -9.79 3.12 -10.92
C LYS A 46 -9.08 2.29 -11.99
N TYR A 47 -7.77 2.09 -11.87
CA TYR A 47 -6.98 1.30 -12.83
C TYR A 47 -7.02 -0.21 -12.53
N GLY A 48 -7.84 -0.67 -11.60
CA GLY A 48 -8.00 -2.09 -11.28
C GLY A 48 -6.80 -2.71 -10.58
N VAL A 49 -5.87 -1.90 -10.06
CA VAL A 49 -4.76 -2.38 -9.26
C VAL A 49 -5.26 -2.66 -7.86
N ARG A 50 -5.07 -3.90 -7.39
CA ARG A 50 -5.36 -4.23 -6.00
C ARG A 50 -4.22 -3.70 -5.12
N PRO A 51 -4.49 -2.87 -4.10
CA PRO A 51 -3.47 -2.42 -3.17
C PRO A 51 -2.97 -3.59 -2.29
N PRO A 52 -1.82 -3.45 -1.60
CA PRO A 52 -1.42 -4.40 -0.58
C PRO A 52 -2.54 -4.63 0.44
N SER A 53 -2.66 -5.87 0.95
CA SER A 53 -3.72 -6.24 1.90
C SER A 53 -3.79 -5.33 3.15
N VAL A 54 -2.65 -4.83 3.62
CA VAL A 54 -2.59 -3.90 4.76
C VAL A 54 -3.06 -2.48 4.40
N SER A 55 -2.80 -2.04 3.17
CA SER A 55 -3.30 -0.76 2.65
C SER A 55 -4.82 -0.80 2.48
N GLU A 56 -5.37 -1.95 2.05
CA GLU A 56 -6.81 -2.17 1.89
C GLU A 56 -7.56 -1.93 3.22
N VAL A 57 -7.04 -2.47 4.33
CA VAL A 57 -7.60 -2.19 5.67
C VAL A 57 -7.55 -0.70 5.99
N ALA A 58 -6.45 -0.03 5.65
CA ALA A 58 -6.29 1.39 5.95
C ALA A 58 -7.22 2.29 5.13
N TYR A 59 -7.46 1.95 3.86
CA TYR A 59 -8.47 2.59 3.01
C TYR A 59 -9.86 2.51 3.63
N GLU A 60 -10.27 1.33 4.11
CA GLU A 60 -11.57 1.13 4.75
C GLU A 60 -11.72 1.93 6.05
N LEU A 61 -10.64 2.08 6.83
CA LEU A 61 -10.64 2.92 8.03
C LEU A 61 -10.78 4.40 7.68
N ARG A 62 -10.08 4.88 6.64
CA ARG A 62 -10.23 6.26 6.14
C ARG A 62 -11.63 6.53 5.62
N ALA A 63 -12.23 5.60 4.88
CA ALA A 63 -13.61 5.71 4.42
C ALA A 63 -14.63 5.87 5.57
N ARG A 64 -14.27 5.41 6.78
CA ARG A 64 -15.06 5.57 8.01
C ARG A 64 -14.68 6.80 8.83
N GLY A 65 -13.82 7.67 8.32
CA GLY A 65 -13.40 8.92 8.95
C GLY A 65 -12.21 8.80 9.90
N VAL A 66 -11.46 7.70 9.87
CA VAL A 66 -10.26 7.53 10.69
C VAL A 66 -9.02 7.97 9.90
N GLU A 67 -8.40 9.07 10.32
CA GLU A 67 -7.19 9.59 9.67
C GLU A 67 -5.96 8.80 10.09
N ILE A 68 -5.47 7.94 9.19
CA ILE A 68 -4.28 7.11 9.39
C ILE A 68 -3.39 7.15 8.15
N PRO A 69 -2.05 7.04 8.28
CA PRO A 69 -1.21 6.80 7.13
C PRO A 69 -1.54 5.45 6.47
N ILE A 70 -1.30 5.33 5.16
CA ILE A 70 -1.53 4.08 4.44
C ILE A 70 -0.26 3.24 4.53
N PRO A 71 -0.21 2.16 5.33
CA PRO A 71 0.92 1.26 5.34
C PRO A 71 0.92 0.49 4.01
N VAL A 72 2.08 0.40 3.35
CA VAL A 72 2.24 -0.40 2.13
C VAL A 72 2.89 -1.75 2.43
N ARG A 73 3.65 -1.83 3.53
CA ARG A 73 4.28 -3.06 4.02
C ARG A 73 3.62 -3.57 5.29
N PHE A 74 3.71 -4.87 5.51
CA PHE A 74 3.15 -5.49 6.72
C PHE A 74 3.81 -4.99 8.00
N SER A 75 5.12 -4.76 7.97
CA SER A 75 5.90 -4.26 9.10
C SER A 75 5.48 -2.85 9.56
N GLU A 76 4.97 -2.03 8.64
CA GLU A 76 4.47 -0.68 8.92
C GLU A 76 3.04 -0.71 9.49
N ALA A 77 2.26 -1.71 9.10
CA ALA A 77 0.86 -1.84 9.45
C ALA A 77 0.64 -2.01 10.95
N TYR A 78 1.45 -2.85 11.62
CA TYR A 78 1.33 -3.07 13.06
C TYR A 78 1.48 -1.75 13.85
N LYS A 79 2.51 -0.96 13.52
CA LYS A 79 2.75 0.35 14.16
C LYS A 79 1.55 1.27 13.97
N THR A 80 1.15 1.46 12.71
CA THR A 80 0.06 2.36 12.34
C THR A 80 -1.26 1.98 12.99
N LEU A 81 -1.63 0.70 13.00
CA LEU A 81 -2.91 0.24 13.54
C LEU A 81 -2.92 0.23 15.06
N SER A 82 -1.78 -0.03 15.72
CA SER A 82 -1.68 0.01 17.18
C SER A 82 -1.93 1.40 17.76
N GLU A 83 -1.48 2.46 17.07
CA GLU A 83 -1.70 3.85 17.47
C GLU A 83 -3.18 4.23 17.49
N VAL A 84 -3.95 3.66 16.57
CA VAL A 84 -5.33 4.05 16.28
C VAL A 84 -6.33 3.26 17.11
N LEU A 85 -6.04 1.99 17.38
CA LEU A 85 -6.97 1.10 18.06
C LEU A 85 -6.85 1.16 19.59
N HIS A 86 -5.93 1.97 20.15
CA HIS A 86 -5.63 2.01 21.60
C HIS A 86 -5.54 0.61 22.23
N VAL A 87 -5.06 -0.38 21.48
CA VAL A 87 -4.93 -1.75 21.98
C VAL A 87 -3.70 -1.80 22.86
N ASP A 88 -3.92 -1.93 24.18
CA ASP A 88 -2.88 -2.31 25.12
C ASP A 88 -2.18 -3.57 24.61
N ARG A 89 -0.86 -3.48 24.51
CA ARG A 89 0.10 -4.51 24.06
C ARG A 89 -0.43 -5.93 24.27
N VAL A 90 -0.82 -6.59 23.18
CA VAL A 90 -0.87 -8.06 23.18
C VAL A 90 0.57 -8.53 23.19
N GLU A 91 1.04 -8.94 24.38
CA GLU A 91 2.32 -9.61 24.55
C GLU A 91 2.43 -10.77 23.54
N GLU A 92 3.57 -10.83 22.86
CA GLU A 92 4.00 -11.99 22.07
C GLU A 92 3.83 -13.26 22.93
N CYS A 93 2.99 -14.20 22.46
CA CYS A 93 2.96 -15.57 22.97
C CYS A 93 3.93 -16.45 22.18
#